data_AF-C5KFE9-F1
#
_entry.id   AF-C5KFE9-F1
#
_cell.length_a   1.000
_cell.length_b   1.000
_cell.length_c   1.000
_cell.angle_alpha   90.00
_cell.angle_beta   90.00
_cell.angle_gamma   90.00
#
_symmetry.space_group_name_H-M   'P 1'
#
loop_
_entity.id
_entity.type
_entity.pdbx_description
1 polymer ?
#
loop_
_entity_poly.entity_id
_entity_poly.type
_entity_poly.pdbx_seq_one_letter_code
_entity_poly.pdbx_strand_id
1 'polypeptide(L)'
;MMDVPPMINQFTNTLNKNQATHVLKFLAKYRPETPADKRARLMAIAKAKEAGEETTQTKPTAIAYGLNKVTSLVEQNKAKLVVIASDVDPIELVVWLPTLCRKKDVPYCIIKGKSRLGQLVGKKTAAVVAVTEVGKEDAAALETIQKTMHVQYNENTDIRRHWGGGIMGQKSNDVIAKREKALAEEAAKKMAIAA
;
A
#
# COMPACT_ATOMS: atom_id res chain seq x y z
N MET A 1 16.90 17.11 12.87
CA MET A 1 15.79 16.14 12.75
C MET A 1 16.43 14.77 12.56
N MET A 2 15.90 13.71 13.18
CA MET A 2 16.58 12.40 13.21
C MET A 2 16.56 11.74 11.82
N ASP A 3 17.65 11.10 11.44
CA ASP A 3 17.69 10.28 10.23
C ASP A 3 16.84 9.02 10.41
N VAL A 4 16.06 8.69 9.40
CA VAL A 4 15.09 7.59 9.43
C VAL A 4 15.66 6.42 8.64
N PRO A 5 15.81 5.23 9.27
CA PRO A 5 16.31 4.05 8.59
C PRO A 5 15.47 3.70 7.34
N PRO A 6 16.09 3.17 6.27
CA PRO A 6 15.38 2.86 5.02
C PRO A 6 14.16 1.93 5.19
N MET A 7 14.24 0.99 6.14
CA MET A 7 13.15 0.06 6.45
C MET A 7 11.87 0.75 6.95
N ILE A 8 12.00 1.91 7.58
CA ILE A 8 10.87 2.74 8.02
C ILE A 8 10.54 3.76 6.93
N ASN A 9 11.57 4.37 6.33
CA ASN A 9 11.40 5.39 5.31
C ASN A 9 10.64 4.88 4.08
N GLN A 10 10.70 3.59 3.74
CA GLN A 10 9.91 3.04 2.63
C GLN A 10 8.39 3.30 2.74
N PHE A 11 7.84 3.50 3.95
CA PHE A 11 6.42 3.83 4.14
C PHE A 11 6.07 5.28 3.80
N THR A 12 7.06 6.15 3.59
CA THR A 12 6.86 7.50 3.03
C THR A 12 6.66 7.46 1.51
N ASN A 13 7.20 6.45 0.84
CA ASN A 13 7.06 6.20 -0.60
C ASN A 13 5.71 5.56 -0.92
N THR A 14 4.64 6.35 -0.81
CA THR A 14 3.27 5.90 -1.06
C THR A 14 2.82 6.17 -2.50
N LEU A 15 1.82 5.43 -2.96
CA LEU A 15 1.15 5.70 -4.23
C LEU A 15 0.62 7.14 -4.33
N ASN A 16 0.72 7.71 -5.53
CA ASN A 16 0.13 9.01 -5.80
C ASN A 16 -1.41 8.91 -5.76
N LYS A 17 -2.09 10.07 -5.67
CA LYS A 17 -3.55 10.12 -5.47
C LYS A 17 -4.33 9.41 -6.60
N ASN A 18 -3.85 9.51 -7.83
CA ASN A 18 -4.52 8.95 -9.01
C ASN A 18 -4.39 7.42 -9.04
N GLN A 19 -3.18 6.90 -8.90
CA GLN A 19 -2.89 5.46 -8.80
C GLN A 19 -3.63 4.85 -7.61
N ALA A 20 -3.60 5.49 -6.43
CA ALA A 20 -4.31 5.01 -5.26
C ALA A 20 -5.83 4.95 -5.51
N THR A 21 -6.41 5.94 -6.18
CA THR A 21 -7.84 5.92 -6.53
C THR A 21 -8.17 4.80 -7.50
N HIS A 22 -7.32 4.54 -8.49
CA HIS A 22 -7.48 3.43 -9.43
C HIS A 22 -7.48 2.08 -8.70
N VAL A 23 -6.48 1.83 -7.84
CA VAL A 23 -6.38 0.61 -7.04
C VAL A 23 -7.57 0.46 -6.09
N LEU A 24 -7.97 1.52 -5.39
CA LEU A 24 -9.09 1.45 -4.45
C LEU A 24 -10.45 1.22 -5.15
N LYS A 25 -10.66 1.79 -6.34
CA LYS A 25 -11.86 1.52 -7.16
C LYS A 25 -11.90 0.07 -7.61
N PHE A 26 -10.76 -0.48 -8.03
CA PHE A 26 -10.63 -1.90 -8.36
C PHE A 26 -10.98 -2.78 -7.16
N LEU A 27 -10.39 -2.49 -6.00
CA LEU A 27 -10.65 -3.23 -4.76
C LEU A 27 -12.10 -3.11 -4.28
N ALA A 28 -12.78 -2.00 -4.57
CA ALA A 28 -14.18 -1.80 -4.19
C ALA A 28 -15.15 -2.78 -4.87
N LYS A 29 -14.78 -3.41 -6.00
CA LYS A 29 -15.58 -4.47 -6.62
C LYS A 29 -15.59 -5.77 -5.81
N TYR A 30 -14.50 -6.04 -5.09
CA TYR A 30 -14.26 -7.31 -4.39
C TYR A 30 -14.43 -7.19 -2.87
N ARG A 31 -15.35 -6.33 -2.43
CA ARG A 31 -15.60 -6.12 -1.00
C ARG A 31 -16.14 -7.40 -0.34
N PRO A 32 -15.69 -7.73 0.88
CA PRO A 32 -16.24 -8.85 1.63
C PRO A 32 -17.70 -8.58 2.05
N GLU A 33 -18.49 -9.65 2.10
CA GLU A 33 -19.90 -9.60 2.52
C GLU A 33 -20.07 -8.96 3.90
N THR A 34 -21.15 -8.19 4.06
CA THR A 34 -21.56 -7.73 5.37
C THR A 34 -22.15 -8.88 6.19
N PRO A 35 -22.20 -8.76 7.54
CA PRO A 35 -22.86 -9.78 8.37
C PRO A 35 -24.33 -10.00 8.01
N ALA A 36 -25.04 -8.97 7.53
CA ALA A 36 -26.44 -9.07 7.10
C ALA A 36 -26.56 -9.88 5.80
N ASP A 37 -25.74 -9.56 4.79
CA ASP A 37 -25.72 -10.27 3.51
C ASP A 37 -25.33 -11.74 3.72
N LYS A 38 -24.35 -11.98 4.59
CA LYS A 38 -23.93 -13.34 4.95
C LYS A 38 -25.06 -14.13 5.59
N ARG A 39 -25.85 -13.52 6.50
CA ARG A 39 -27.02 -14.17 7.11
C ARG A 39 -28.08 -14.48 6.06
N ALA A 40 -28.41 -13.53 5.20
CA ALA A 40 -29.38 -13.72 4.12
C ALA A 40 -28.94 -14.84 3.16
N ARG A 41 -27.66 -14.88 2.78
CA ARG A 41 -27.08 -15.95 1.95
C ARG A 41 -27.19 -17.32 2.62
N LEU A 42 -26.81 -17.42 3.90
CA LEU A 42 -26.90 -18.68 4.64
C LEU A 42 -28.35 -19.14 4.81
N MET A 43 -29.29 -18.22 5.04
CA MET A 43 -30.72 -18.54 5.10
C MET A 43 -31.27 -19.01 3.74
N ALA A 44 -30.86 -18.38 2.64
CA ALA A 44 -31.24 -18.80 1.30
C ALA A 44 -30.70 -20.20 0.96
N ILE A 45 -29.44 -20.47 1.30
CA ILE A 45 -28.83 -21.80 1.13
C ILE A 45 -29.55 -22.84 1.99
N ALA A 46 -29.89 -22.51 3.24
CA ALA A 46 -30.63 -23.42 4.13
C ALA A 46 -32.01 -23.77 3.54
N LYS A 47 -32.76 -22.76 3.07
CA LYS A 47 -34.07 -22.96 2.43
C LYS A 47 -33.97 -23.78 1.14
N ALA A 48 -32.98 -23.52 0.30
CA ALA A 48 -32.77 -24.27 -0.94
C ALA A 48 -32.41 -25.74 -0.67
N LYS A 49 -31.60 -26.00 0.37
CA LYS A 49 -31.31 -27.36 0.83
C LYS A 49 -32.53 -28.07 1.39
N GLU A 50 -33.37 -27.38 2.16
CA GLU A 50 -34.65 -27.93 2.65
C GLU A 50 -35.62 -28.26 1.51
N ALA A 51 -35.58 -27.49 0.42
CA ALA A 51 -36.35 -27.75 -0.81
C ALA A 51 -35.77 -28.87 -1.70
N GLY A 52 -34.66 -29.50 -1.31
CA GLY A 52 -34.01 -30.57 -2.07
C GLY A 52 -33.18 -30.11 -3.28
N GLU A 53 -32.95 -28.79 -3.43
CA GLU A 53 -32.08 -28.26 -4.48
C GLU A 53 -30.60 -28.29 -4.03
N GLU A 54 -29.78 -29.01 -4.80
CA GLU A 54 -28.32 -28.98 -4.67
C GLU A 54 -27.78 -27.60 -5.04
N THR A 55 -27.45 -26.79 -4.04
CA THR A 55 -26.92 -25.44 -4.25
C THR A 55 -25.40 -25.48 -4.43
N THR A 56 -24.94 -25.37 -5.69
CA THR A 56 -23.55 -25.10 -6.09
C THR A 56 -23.16 -23.62 -5.91
N GLN A 57 -23.72 -22.93 -4.92
CA GLN A 57 -23.40 -21.52 -4.67
C GLN A 57 -22.00 -21.39 -4.04
N THR A 58 -21.00 -21.23 -4.90
CA THR A 58 -19.63 -20.91 -4.50
C THR A 58 -19.57 -19.55 -3.82
N LYS A 59 -18.85 -19.48 -2.69
CA LYS A 59 -18.64 -18.23 -1.95
C LYS A 59 -18.06 -17.17 -2.90
N PRO A 60 -18.61 -15.94 -2.91
CA PRO A 60 -18.13 -14.90 -3.80
C PRO A 60 -16.67 -14.56 -3.52
N THR A 61 -15.92 -14.33 -4.59
CA THR A 61 -14.52 -13.94 -4.54
C THR A 61 -14.40 -12.60 -3.84
N ALA A 62 -13.73 -12.59 -2.68
CA ALA A 62 -13.58 -11.41 -1.86
C ALA A 62 -12.11 -11.19 -1.52
N ILE A 63 -11.77 -9.93 -1.31
CA ILE A 63 -10.46 -9.52 -0.83
C ILE A 63 -10.15 -10.17 0.52
N ALA A 64 -8.91 -10.65 0.66
CA ALA A 64 -8.37 -11.09 1.93
C ALA A 64 -7.88 -9.89 2.75
N TYR A 65 -8.16 -9.91 4.04
CA TYR A 65 -7.76 -8.85 4.96
C TYR A 65 -7.29 -9.43 6.28
N GLY A 66 -6.52 -8.62 7.01
CA GLY A 66 -5.93 -8.99 8.29
C GLY A 66 -4.51 -9.54 8.14
N LEU A 67 -3.63 -9.13 9.05
CA LEU A 67 -2.18 -9.39 8.97
C LEU A 67 -1.88 -10.89 8.77
N ASN A 68 -2.28 -11.73 9.74
CA ASN A 68 -1.97 -13.16 9.75
C ASN A 68 -2.51 -13.92 8.52
N LYS A 69 -3.68 -13.51 8.03
CA LYS A 69 -4.29 -14.13 6.85
C LYS A 69 -3.53 -13.74 5.59
N VAL A 70 -3.22 -12.45 5.43
CA VAL A 70 -2.47 -11.97 4.27
C VAL A 70 -1.08 -12.59 4.25
N THR A 71 -0.39 -12.68 5.38
CA THR A 71 0.97 -13.23 5.46
C THR A 71 1.00 -14.69 5.06
N SER A 72 0.05 -15.50 5.54
CA SER A 72 -0.13 -16.89 5.11
C SER A 72 -0.35 -17.01 3.60
N LEU A 73 -1.11 -16.08 2.99
CA LEU A 73 -1.37 -16.07 1.55
C LEU A 73 -0.14 -15.68 0.73
N VAL A 74 0.69 -14.75 1.24
CA VAL A 74 1.97 -14.39 0.61
C VAL A 74 2.94 -15.57 0.67
N GLU A 75 3.03 -16.24 1.82
CA GLU A 75 3.93 -17.39 1.99
C GLU A 75 3.59 -18.56 1.06
N GLN A 76 2.28 -18.77 0.84
CA GLN A 76 1.72 -19.78 -0.06
C GLN A 76 1.73 -19.36 -1.54
N ASN A 77 2.23 -18.16 -1.89
CA ASN A 77 2.18 -17.60 -3.24
C ASN A 77 0.77 -17.53 -3.85
N LYS A 78 -0.26 -17.42 -3.00
CA LYS A 78 -1.66 -17.26 -3.43
C LYS A 78 -2.08 -15.80 -3.56
N ALA A 79 -1.34 -14.89 -2.94
CA ALA A 79 -1.58 -13.46 -3.06
C ALA A 79 -1.05 -12.96 -4.42
N LYS A 80 -1.92 -12.32 -5.20
CA LYS A 80 -1.59 -11.70 -6.49
C LYS A 80 -1.13 -10.25 -6.33
N LEU A 81 -1.69 -9.54 -5.37
CA LEU A 81 -1.34 -8.15 -5.06
C LEU A 81 -1.55 -7.92 -3.56
N VAL A 82 -0.57 -7.26 -2.92
CA VAL A 82 -0.66 -6.88 -1.50
C VAL A 82 -0.65 -5.37 -1.36
N VAL A 83 -1.60 -4.83 -0.60
CA VAL A 83 -1.76 -3.41 -0.34
C VAL A 83 -1.54 -3.15 1.14
N ILE A 84 -0.57 -2.29 1.45
CA ILE A 84 -0.10 -1.99 2.80
C ILE A 84 -0.44 -0.54 3.14
N ALA A 85 -0.94 -0.27 4.34
CA ALA A 85 -1.13 1.09 4.81
C ALA A 85 0.18 1.73 5.31
N SER A 86 0.37 3.02 5.08
CA SER A 86 1.55 3.77 5.54
C SER A 86 1.51 4.21 7.02
N ASP A 87 0.31 4.32 7.60
CA ASP A 87 0.01 4.92 8.91
C ASP A 87 -0.38 3.86 9.95
N VAL A 88 0.18 2.66 9.83
CA VAL A 88 0.00 1.59 10.81
C VAL A 88 0.82 1.92 12.05
N ASP A 89 0.17 1.79 13.20
CA ASP A 89 0.74 2.05 14.50
C ASP A 89 0.32 0.87 15.40
N PRO A 90 1.26 0.05 15.90
CA PRO A 90 2.73 0.13 15.77
C PRO A 90 3.29 -0.29 14.39
N ILE A 91 4.39 0.33 13.93
CA ILE A 91 4.97 0.13 12.59
C ILE A 91 5.62 -1.25 12.41
N GLU A 92 6.06 -1.86 13.51
CA GLU A 92 6.67 -3.19 13.61
C GLU A 92 5.77 -4.27 13.01
N LEU A 93 4.46 -4.07 13.03
CA LEU A 93 3.50 -5.01 12.46
C LEU A 93 3.64 -5.15 10.95
N VAL A 94 4.09 -4.12 10.25
CA VAL A 94 4.13 -4.09 8.77
C VAL A 94 5.54 -3.92 8.21
N VAL A 95 6.52 -3.53 9.01
CA VAL A 95 7.89 -3.19 8.55
C VAL A 95 8.57 -4.30 7.73
N TRP A 96 8.28 -5.56 8.07
CA TRP A 96 8.85 -6.75 7.44
C TRP A 96 8.07 -7.21 6.20
N LEU A 97 6.83 -6.76 6.02
CA LEU A 97 5.93 -7.25 4.98
C LEU A 97 6.41 -6.92 3.55
N PRO A 98 6.92 -5.71 3.24
CA PRO A 98 7.56 -5.43 1.94
C PRO A 98 8.69 -6.40 1.60
N THR A 99 9.50 -6.78 2.60
CA THR A 99 10.59 -7.73 2.42
C THR A 99 10.07 -9.14 2.14
N LEU A 100 9.01 -9.57 2.84
CA LEU A 100 8.36 -10.85 2.56
C LEU A 100 7.78 -10.90 1.14
N CYS A 101 7.05 -9.86 0.72
CA CYS A 101 6.43 -9.78 -0.60
C CYS A 101 7.49 -9.89 -1.71
N ARG A 102 8.63 -9.17 -1.58
CA ARG A 102 9.74 -9.29 -2.55
C ARG A 102 10.38 -10.66 -2.57
N LYS A 103 10.63 -11.28 -1.41
CA LYS A 103 11.23 -12.63 -1.34
C LYS A 103 10.36 -13.68 -2.05
N LYS A 104 9.04 -13.46 -2.07
CA LYS A 104 8.04 -14.32 -2.71
C LYS A 104 7.64 -13.83 -4.11
N ASP A 105 8.28 -12.78 -4.62
CA ASP A 105 7.97 -12.11 -5.88
C ASP A 105 6.49 -11.72 -6.04
N VAL A 106 5.85 -11.32 -4.94
CA VAL A 106 4.47 -10.82 -4.93
C VAL A 106 4.51 -9.29 -5.07
N PRO A 107 3.84 -8.70 -6.08
CA PRO A 107 3.72 -7.25 -6.21
C PRO A 107 3.03 -6.66 -4.98
N TYR A 108 3.63 -5.60 -4.40
CA TYR A 108 3.04 -4.87 -3.30
C TYR A 108 2.95 -3.38 -3.59
N CYS A 109 2.06 -2.69 -2.86
CA CYS A 109 1.98 -1.24 -2.90
C CYS A 109 1.65 -0.66 -1.53
N ILE A 110 2.04 0.60 -1.33
CA ILE A 110 1.82 1.32 -0.07
C ILE A 110 0.84 2.46 -0.31
N ILE A 111 -0.28 2.47 0.40
CA ILE A 111 -1.32 3.50 0.31
C ILE A 111 -1.38 4.31 1.60
N LYS A 112 -1.59 5.62 1.44
CA LYS A 112 -1.89 6.53 2.55
C LYS A 112 -3.27 6.25 3.14
N GLY A 113 -3.31 5.90 4.43
CA GLY A 113 -4.52 5.83 5.25
C GLY A 113 -5.10 4.42 5.42
N LYS A 114 -4.85 3.80 6.58
CA LYS A 114 -5.42 2.51 7.01
C LYS A 114 -6.94 2.56 7.15
N SER A 115 -7.50 3.74 7.36
CA SER A 115 -8.95 3.96 7.39
C SER A 115 -9.59 3.76 6.00
N ARG A 116 -8.90 4.12 4.92
CA ARG A 116 -9.40 3.93 3.54
C ARG A 116 -9.45 2.44 3.20
N LEU A 117 -8.45 1.67 3.63
CA LEU A 117 -8.46 0.21 3.51
C LEU A 117 -9.53 -0.41 4.42
N GLY A 118 -9.73 0.13 5.62
CA GLY A 118 -10.78 -0.30 6.54
C GLY A 118 -12.18 -0.18 5.93
N GLN A 119 -12.47 0.94 5.26
CA GLN A 119 -13.76 1.18 4.58
C GLN A 119 -14.08 0.14 3.50
N LEU A 120 -13.06 -0.37 2.78
CA LEU A 120 -13.26 -1.45 1.80
C LEU A 120 -13.73 -2.75 2.45
N VAL A 121 -13.27 -3.02 3.68
CA VAL A 121 -13.51 -4.28 4.40
C VAL A 121 -14.69 -4.17 5.38
N GLY A 122 -15.30 -2.99 5.52
CA GLY A 122 -16.35 -2.74 6.52
C GLY A 122 -15.80 -2.71 7.95
N LYS A 123 -14.56 -2.26 8.13
CA LYS A 123 -13.89 -2.11 9.45
C LYS A 123 -13.44 -0.66 9.64
N LYS A 124 -13.17 -0.26 10.89
CA LYS A 124 -12.62 1.08 11.19
C LYS A 124 -11.25 1.28 10.54
N THR A 125 -10.42 0.25 10.58
CA THR A 125 -9.06 0.26 10.05
C THR A 125 -8.70 -1.10 9.48
N ALA A 126 -7.83 -1.11 8.47
CA ALA A 126 -7.15 -2.32 7.99
C ALA A 126 -5.70 -1.96 7.67
N ALA A 127 -4.75 -2.69 8.27
CA ALA A 127 -3.33 -2.47 8.04
C ALA A 127 -2.88 -3.01 6.67
N VAL A 128 -3.42 -4.16 6.28
CA VAL A 128 -3.02 -4.90 5.08
C VAL A 128 -4.23 -5.56 4.44
N VAL A 129 -4.24 -5.52 3.11
CA VAL A 129 -5.28 -6.06 2.25
C VAL A 129 -4.60 -6.82 1.11
N ALA A 130 -5.13 -7.97 0.70
CA ALA A 130 -4.58 -8.75 -0.41
C ALA A 130 -5.66 -9.26 -1.36
N VAL A 131 -5.31 -9.29 -2.65
CA VAL A 131 -6.12 -9.90 -3.71
C VAL A 131 -5.58 -11.30 -3.98
N THR A 132 -6.42 -12.32 -3.89
CA THR A 132 -6.06 -13.71 -4.19
C THR A 132 -6.57 -14.13 -5.56
N GLU A 133 -7.86 -13.92 -5.79
CA GLU A 133 -8.56 -14.31 -7.00
C GLU A 133 -9.40 -13.13 -7.49
N VAL A 134 -9.61 -13.08 -8.80
CA VAL A 134 -10.40 -12.07 -9.49
C VAL A 134 -11.20 -12.75 -10.60
N GLY A 135 -12.33 -12.17 -10.96
CA GLY A 135 -13.08 -12.59 -12.14
C GLY A 135 -12.26 -12.44 -13.41
N LYS A 136 -12.59 -13.21 -14.45
CA LYS A 136 -11.86 -13.18 -15.74
C LYS A 136 -11.89 -11.79 -16.38
N GLU A 137 -12.98 -11.05 -16.21
CA GLU A 137 -13.17 -9.70 -16.76
C GLU A 137 -12.19 -8.66 -16.18
N ASP A 138 -11.82 -8.82 -14.92
CA ASP A 138 -10.94 -7.89 -14.20
C ASP A 138 -9.47 -8.34 -14.22
N ALA A 139 -9.15 -9.48 -14.85
CA ALA A 139 -7.81 -10.05 -14.86
C ALA A 139 -6.79 -9.12 -15.55
N ALA A 140 -7.15 -8.52 -16.69
CA ALA A 140 -6.28 -7.58 -17.42
C ALA A 140 -6.02 -6.29 -16.62
N ALA A 141 -7.03 -5.79 -15.91
CA ALA A 141 -6.88 -4.62 -15.03
C ALA A 141 -5.94 -4.94 -13.86
N LEU A 142 -6.07 -6.13 -13.26
CA LEU A 142 -5.17 -6.59 -12.21
C LEU A 142 -3.73 -6.71 -12.72
N GLU A 143 -3.52 -7.31 -13.89
CA GLU A 143 -2.18 -7.49 -14.48
C GLU A 143 -1.48 -6.15 -14.72
N THR A 144 -2.23 -5.16 -15.22
CA THR A 144 -1.71 -3.80 -15.43
C THR A 144 -1.28 -3.16 -14.10
N ILE A 145 -2.10 -3.30 -13.06
CA ILE A 145 -1.76 -2.82 -11.71
C ILE A 145 -0.51 -3.57 -11.21
N GLN A 146 -0.47 -4.90 -11.30
CA GLN A 146 0.66 -5.72 -10.84
C GLN A 146 1.97 -5.29 -11.49
N LYS A 147 2.01 -5.15 -12.81
CA LYS A 147 3.21 -4.71 -13.55
C LYS A 147 3.69 -3.34 -13.07
N THR A 148 2.76 -2.39 -12.95
CA THR A 148 3.09 -1.03 -12.49
C THR A 148 3.64 -1.04 -11.06
N MET A 149 3.02 -1.81 -10.14
CA MET A 149 3.44 -1.89 -8.75
C MET A 149 4.77 -2.62 -8.58
N HIS A 150 4.99 -3.69 -9.36
CA HIS A 150 6.22 -4.49 -9.30
C HIS A 150 7.45 -3.64 -9.66
N VAL A 151 7.38 -2.88 -10.76
CA VAL A 151 8.45 -1.94 -11.14
C VAL A 151 8.64 -0.85 -10.09
N GLN A 152 7.55 -0.28 -9.58
CA GLN A 152 7.62 0.85 -8.64
C GLN A 152 8.16 0.46 -7.25
N TYR A 153 7.93 -0.78 -6.80
CA TYR A 153 8.21 -1.22 -5.42
C TYR A 153 9.15 -2.41 -5.32
N ASN A 154 8.91 -3.50 -6.06
CA ASN A 154 9.69 -4.73 -5.93
C ASN A 154 11.10 -4.56 -6.51
N GLU A 155 11.19 -3.98 -7.70
CA GLU A 155 12.45 -3.77 -8.42
C GLU A 155 13.20 -2.52 -7.96
N ASN A 156 12.48 -1.55 -7.36
CA ASN A 156 13.06 -0.29 -6.93
C ASN A 156 14.00 -0.46 -5.72
N THR A 157 15.31 -0.49 -6.00
CA THR A 157 16.35 -0.65 -4.99
C THR A 157 16.56 0.59 -4.12
N ASP A 158 16.19 1.78 -4.61
CA ASP A 158 16.43 3.04 -3.90
C ASP A 158 15.60 3.10 -2.62
N ILE A 159 14.37 2.57 -2.65
CA ILE A 159 13.49 2.43 -1.48
C ILE A 159 14.18 1.66 -0.33
N ARG A 160 15.12 0.75 -0.63
CA ARG A 160 15.82 -0.07 0.37
C ARG A 160 17.05 0.58 0.97
N ARG A 161 17.66 1.50 0.23
CA ARG A 161 18.98 2.05 0.55
C ARG A 161 18.89 3.51 1.00
N HIS A 162 17.85 4.22 0.59
CA HIS A 162 17.68 5.63 0.87
C HIS A 162 17.22 5.86 2.31
N TRP A 163 18.10 6.47 3.10
CA TRP A 163 17.79 6.99 4.42
C TRP A 163 16.89 8.22 4.28
N GLY A 164 15.83 8.25 5.06
CA GLY A 164 14.94 9.41 5.14
C GLY A 164 15.36 10.36 6.24
N GLY A 165 14.62 11.45 6.41
CA GLY A 165 14.90 12.43 7.44
C GLY A 165 15.83 13.53 6.94
N GLY A 166 16.66 14.09 7.82
CA GLY A 166 17.57 15.19 7.48
C GLY A 166 16.88 16.52 7.12
N ILE A 167 15.55 16.59 7.13
CA ILE A 167 14.82 17.82 6.79
C ILE A 167 15.05 18.85 7.90
N MET A 168 15.77 19.92 7.56
CA MET A 168 15.98 21.05 8.45
C MET A 168 14.72 21.90 8.56
N GLY A 169 14.48 22.46 9.74
CA GLY A 169 13.35 23.34 9.99
C GLY A 169 13.48 24.66 9.21
N GLN A 170 12.34 25.28 8.89
CA GLN A 170 12.29 26.49 8.08
C GLN A 170 13.20 27.62 8.59
N LYS A 171 13.22 27.86 9.91
CA LYS A 171 14.12 28.86 10.53
C LYS A 171 15.60 28.59 10.25
N SER A 172 16.00 27.32 10.26
CA SER A 172 17.38 26.93 9.95
C SER A 172 17.68 27.12 8.47
N ASN A 173 16.75 26.72 7.60
CA ASN A 173 16.87 26.92 6.15
C ASN A 173 16.97 28.40 5.79
N ASP A 174 16.19 29.27 6.44
CA ASP A 174 16.22 30.72 6.21
C ASP A 174 17.58 31.32 6.61
N VAL A 175 18.18 30.85 7.70
CA VAL A 175 19.53 31.28 8.13
C VAL A 175 20.59 30.82 7.14
N ILE A 176 20.52 29.56 6.70
CA ILE A 176 21.44 29.01 5.70
C ILE A 176 21.31 29.76 4.38
N ALA A 177 20.09 29.98 3.88
CA ALA A 177 19.83 30.72 2.65
C ALA A 177 20.34 32.16 2.69
N LYS A 178 20.18 32.86 3.83
CA LYS A 178 20.77 34.20 4.03
C LYS A 178 22.30 34.17 3.98
N ARG A 179 22.92 33.15 4.60
CA ARG A 179 24.38 32.99 4.61
C ARG A 179 24.92 32.65 3.22
N GLU A 180 24.26 31.75 2.50
CA GLU A 180 24.59 31.38 1.12
C GLU A 180 24.48 32.57 0.18
N LYS A 181 23.42 33.39 0.33
CA LYS A 181 23.27 34.62 -0.44
C LYS A 181 24.41 35.61 -0.18
N ALA A 182 24.78 35.84 1.09
CA ALA A 182 25.87 36.74 1.44
C ALA A 182 27.23 36.25 0.89
N LEU A 183 27.51 34.94 0.99
CA LEU A 183 28.70 34.33 0.41
C LEU A 183 28.74 34.45 -1.12
N ALA A 184 27.60 34.26 -1.79
CA ALA A 184 27.50 34.43 -3.24
C ALA A 184 27.74 35.88 -3.67
N GLU A 185 27.21 36.85 -2.93
CA GLU A 185 27.47 38.28 -3.17
C GLU A 185 28.95 38.65 -2.96
N GLU A 186 29.61 38.11 -1.93
CA GLU A 186 31.06 38.30 -1.75
C GLU A 186 31.89 37.62 -2.85
N ALA A 187 31.53 36.40 -3.25
CA ALA A 187 32.21 35.69 -4.33
C ALA A 187 32.09 36.44 -5.67
N ALA A 188 30.90 36.98 -5.97
CA ALA A 188 30.66 37.80 -7.15
C ALA A 188 31.49 39.09 -7.12
N LYS A 189 31.59 39.77 -5.97
CA LYS A 189 32.45 40.95 -5.80
C LYS A 189 33.93 40.62 -5.99
N LYS A 190 34.41 39.50 -5.42
CA LYS A 190 35.79 39.06 -5.61
C LYS A 190 36.10 38.71 -7.07
N MET A 191 35.18 38.05 -7.78
CA MET A 191 35.34 37.77 -9.20
C MET A 191 35.35 39.06 -10.05
N ALA A 192 34.53 40.05 -9.71
CA ALA A 192 34.51 41.35 -10.41
C ALA A 192 35.76 42.20 -10.17
N ILE A 193 36.47 42.01 -9.05
CA ILE A 193 37.74 42.70 -8.74
C ILE A 193 38.94 41.98 -9.39
N ALA A 194 38.83 40.68 -9.63
CA ALA A 194 39.88 39.86 -10.25
C ALA A 194 39.82 39.81 -11.79
N ALA A 195 38.80 40.44 -12.39
CA ALA A 195 38.64 40.62 -13.84
C ALA A 195 39.04 42.05 -14.24
#